data_AF-A0A537G998-F1
#
_entry.id   AF-A0A537G998-F1
#
_cell.length_a   1.000
_cell.length_b   1.000
_cell.length_c   1.000
_cell.angle_alpha   90.00
_cell.angle_beta   90.00
_cell.angle_gamma   90.00
#
_symmetry.space_group_name_H-M   'P 1'
#
loop_
_entity.id
_entity.type
_entity.pdbx_description
1 polymer ?
#
loop_
_entity_poly.entity_id
_entity_poly.type
_entity_poly.pdbx_seq_one_letter_code
_entity_poly.pdbx_strand_id
1 'polypeptide(L)'
;MRTEFHIGIDDTDSRLGGCTTYAAALLFQELVSKGFKPLDFPWLVRLNPNIPWKTRGNGALSLHFTLEEEKLQEVKKIAIATIERTTDLNQRSTDPAIVFLKGPVPTPLSEFSTRALHSILSIREARHIAEALDAETHLLKGPRGLVGALASIGANFCQDHTFEIIAYRTR
;
A
#
# COMPACT_ATOMS: atom_id res chain seq x y z
N MET A 1 22.59 5.14 8.63
CA MET A 1 22.38 3.67 8.79
C MET A 1 21.30 3.25 7.80
N ARG A 2 21.36 2.01 7.28
CA ARG A 2 20.30 1.50 6.40
C ARG A 2 19.19 0.85 7.22
N THR A 3 17.94 1.09 6.82
CA THR A 3 16.75 0.56 7.49
C THR A 3 15.77 0.03 6.45
N GLU A 4 14.92 -0.90 6.86
CA GLU A 4 13.78 -1.33 6.05
C GLU A 4 12.75 -0.21 6.01
N PHE A 5 12.15 -0.02 4.84
CA PHE A 5 11.11 0.97 4.63
C PHE A 5 10.03 0.39 3.74
N HIS A 6 8.80 0.45 4.23
CA HIS A 6 7.64 -0.16 3.60
C HIS A 6 6.62 0.92 3.24
N ILE A 7 6.05 0.79 2.05
CA ILE A 7 5.05 1.71 1.50
C ILE A 7 3.81 0.89 1.16
N GLY A 8 2.73 1.05 1.92
CA GLY A 8 1.43 0.45 1.65
C GLY A 8 0.53 1.42 0.89
N ILE A 9 -0.24 0.93 -0.08
CA ILE A 9 -1.07 1.71 -0.99
C ILE A 9 -2.39 0.98 -1.22
N ASP A 10 -3.51 1.68 -1.06
CA ASP A 10 -4.84 1.11 -1.33
C ASP A 10 -5.86 2.18 -1.76
N ASP A 11 -6.97 1.73 -2.36
CA ASP A 11 -8.16 2.51 -2.75
C ASP A 11 -7.87 3.73 -3.64
N THR A 12 -6.87 3.58 -4.52
CA THR A 12 -6.54 4.57 -5.58
C THR A 12 -7.34 4.34 -6.87
N ASP A 13 -8.06 3.22 -6.98
CA ASP A 13 -8.82 2.83 -8.17
C ASP A 13 -10.27 3.32 -8.11
N SER A 14 -10.82 3.71 -9.26
CA SER A 14 -12.20 4.19 -9.36
C SER A 14 -12.98 3.42 -10.43
N ARG A 15 -14.33 3.55 -10.42
CA ARG A 15 -15.18 2.90 -11.42
C ARG A 15 -15.00 3.46 -12.84
N LEU A 16 -14.54 4.71 -12.97
CA LEU A 16 -14.40 5.38 -14.27
C LEU A 16 -12.94 5.40 -14.78
N GLY A 17 -11.97 4.92 -13.98
CA GLY A 17 -10.55 4.89 -14.35
C GLY A 17 -9.62 4.76 -13.14
N GLY A 18 -8.32 4.59 -13.41
CA GLY A 18 -7.33 4.35 -12.36
C GLY A 18 -7.21 2.87 -11.96
N CYS A 19 -6.11 2.53 -11.30
CA CYS A 19 -5.85 1.18 -10.80
C CYS A 19 -4.72 1.22 -9.77
N THR A 20 -4.94 0.65 -8.58
CA THR A 20 -3.93 0.59 -7.51
C THR A 20 -2.66 -0.13 -7.95
N THR A 21 -2.79 -1.19 -8.75
CA THR A 21 -1.61 -1.88 -9.29
C THR A 21 -0.80 -0.98 -10.24
N TYR A 22 -1.47 -0.16 -11.08
CA TYR A 22 -0.80 0.74 -12.00
C TYR A 22 -0.07 1.88 -11.26
N ALA A 23 -0.73 2.47 -10.26
CA ALA A 23 -0.12 3.50 -9.43
C ALA A 23 1.13 2.99 -8.70
N ALA A 24 1.03 1.80 -8.09
CA ALA A 24 2.15 1.14 -7.43
C ALA A 24 3.27 0.74 -8.41
N ALA A 25 2.94 0.28 -9.62
CA ALA A 25 3.91 -0.06 -10.65
C ALA A 25 4.70 1.19 -11.10
N LEU A 26 4.03 2.32 -11.29
CA LEU A 26 4.69 3.60 -11.60
C LEU A 26 5.61 4.06 -10.47
N LEU A 27 5.14 3.96 -9.22
CA LEU A 27 5.95 4.31 -8.05
C LEU A 27 7.19 3.41 -7.94
N PHE A 28 7.02 2.10 -8.10
CA PHE A 28 8.13 1.15 -8.04
C PHE A 28 9.17 1.44 -9.13
N GLN A 29 8.75 1.67 -10.37
CA GLN A 29 9.64 2.03 -11.47
C GLN A 29 10.37 3.35 -11.20
N GLU A 30 9.66 4.36 -10.70
CA GLU A 30 10.24 5.67 -10.40
C GLU A 30 11.32 5.56 -9.30
N LEU A 31 11.05 4.82 -8.23
CA LEU A 31 12.02 4.59 -7.16
C LEU A 31 13.25 3.79 -7.63
N VAL A 32 13.04 2.71 -8.37
CA VAL A 32 14.13 1.89 -8.92
C VAL A 32 14.99 2.71 -9.88
N SER A 33 14.38 3.52 -10.74
CA SER A 33 15.10 4.38 -11.70
C SER A 33 15.99 5.42 -11.02
N LYS A 34 15.65 5.83 -9.79
CA LYS A 34 16.43 6.74 -8.95
C LYS A 34 17.50 6.03 -8.12
N GLY A 35 17.66 4.71 -8.27
CA GLY A 35 18.70 3.92 -7.60
C GLY A 35 18.30 3.36 -6.23
N PHE A 36 17.02 3.48 -5.83
CA PHE A 36 16.56 2.85 -4.59
C PHE A 36 16.46 1.33 -4.79
N LYS A 37 17.11 0.56 -3.89
CA LYS A 37 17.18 -0.89 -3.99
C LYS A 37 15.93 -1.54 -3.36
N PRO A 38 15.07 -2.21 -4.16
CA PRO A 38 13.95 -2.94 -3.61
C PRO A 38 14.43 -4.19 -2.86
N LEU A 39 13.68 -4.58 -1.84
CA LEU A 39 13.86 -5.85 -1.12
C LEU A 39 13.28 -7.02 -1.93
N ASP A 40 12.18 -6.77 -2.66
CA ASP A 40 11.46 -7.75 -3.46
C ASP A 40 10.61 -7.03 -4.54
N PHE A 41 9.89 -7.79 -5.37
CA PHE A 41 8.83 -7.26 -6.23
C PHE A 41 7.70 -6.58 -5.43
N PRO A 42 6.90 -5.71 -6.05
CA PRO A 42 5.67 -5.20 -5.45
C PRO A 42 4.76 -6.34 -5.00
N TRP A 43 4.24 -6.20 -3.79
CA TRP A 43 3.36 -7.19 -3.18
C TRP A 43 1.91 -6.82 -3.46
N LEU A 44 1.14 -7.71 -4.09
CA LEU A 44 -0.30 -7.56 -4.31
C LEU A 44 -1.07 -8.45 -3.33
N VAL A 45 -1.80 -7.85 -2.40
CA VAL A 45 -2.51 -8.55 -1.33
C VAL A 45 -4.02 -8.45 -1.57
N ARG A 46 -4.63 -9.59 -1.86
CA ARG A 46 -6.09 -9.72 -2.02
C ARG A 46 -6.73 -9.90 -0.64
N LEU A 47 -7.46 -8.89 -0.18
CA LEU A 47 -8.15 -8.90 1.11
C LEU A 47 -9.49 -9.65 1.02
N ASN A 48 -10.21 -9.74 2.14
CA ASN A 48 -11.47 -10.49 2.25
C ASN A 48 -12.43 -10.20 1.08
N PRO A 49 -12.78 -11.21 0.24
CA PRO A 49 -13.60 -10.98 -0.94
C PRO A 49 -15.06 -10.64 -0.61
N ASN A 50 -15.49 -10.83 0.63
CA ASN A 50 -16.87 -10.64 1.08
C ASN A 50 -17.17 -9.22 1.60
N ILE A 51 -16.22 -8.29 1.52
CA ILE A 51 -16.43 -6.89 1.95
C ILE A 51 -17.44 -6.19 1.02
N PRO A 52 -18.55 -5.63 1.54
CA PRO A 52 -19.62 -5.08 0.70
C PRO A 52 -19.26 -3.74 0.03
N TRP A 53 -18.29 -3.00 0.57
CA TRP A 53 -17.81 -1.71 0.02
C TRP A 53 -16.52 -1.82 -0.79
N LYS A 54 -16.11 -3.03 -1.20
CA LYS A 54 -14.89 -3.25 -1.99
C LYS A 54 -14.98 -2.64 -3.39
N THR A 55 -13.85 -2.22 -3.94
CA THR A 55 -13.67 -2.11 -5.39
C THR A 55 -13.49 -3.51 -6.00
N ARG A 56 -13.42 -3.64 -7.34
CA ARG A 56 -13.30 -4.97 -7.95
C ARG A 56 -11.98 -5.62 -7.52
N GLY A 57 -12.09 -6.74 -6.81
CA GLY A 57 -10.96 -7.58 -6.45
C GLY A 57 -10.27 -7.24 -5.12
N ASN A 58 -10.72 -6.21 -4.38
CA ASN A 58 -10.30 -5.88 -3.01
C ASN A 58 -8.78 -6.04 -2.75
N GLY A 59 -7.96 -5.43 -3.61
CA GLY A 59 -6.51 -5.63 -3.62
C GLY A 59 -5.76 -4.37 -3.19
N ALA A 60 -4.91 -4.51 -2.19
CA ALA A 60 -3.96 -3.49 -1.74
C ALA A 60 -2.54 -3.86 -2.16
N LEU A 61 -1.64 -2.89 -2.26
CA LEU A 61 -0.25 -3.13 -2.63
C LEU A 61 0.75 -2.58 -1.63
N SER A 62 1.86 -3.29 -1.45
CA SER A 62 3.00 -2.80 -0.68
C SER A 62 4.31 -2.89 -1.46
N LEU A 63 5.19 -1.91 -1.22
CA LEU A 63 6.55 -1.87 -1.74
C LEU A 63 7.54 -1.88 -0.58
N HIS A 64 8.62 -2.64 -0.70
CA HIS A 64 9.57 -2.88 0.38
C HIS A 64 10.97 -2.53 -0.11
N PHE A 65 11.66 -1.62 0.59
CA PHE A 65 12.99 -1.11 0.21
C PHE A 65 13.95 -1.12 1.39
N THR A 66 15.25 -1.15 1.10
CA THR A 66 16.29 -0.78 2.07
C THR A 66 16.78 0.61 1.76
N LEU A 67 16.61 1.54 2.71
CA LEU A 67 16.93 2.95 2.51
C LEU A 67 17.90 3.47 3.56
N GLU A 68 18.68 4.47 3.17
CA GLU A 68 19.42 5.31 4.11
C GLU A 68 18.46 6.33 4.73
N GLU A 69 18.65 6.67 6.01
CA GLU A 69 17.74 7.53 6.77
C GLU A 69 17.48 8.87 6.08
N GLU A 70 18.54 9.44 5.50
CA GLU A 70 18.55 10.72 4.80
C GLU A 70 17.69 10.69 3.53
N LYS A 71 17.42 9.50 3.00
CA LYS A 71 16.62 9.27 1.79
C LYS A 71 15.14 9.00 2.07
N LEU A 72 14.75 8.75 3.31
CA LEU A 72 13.35 8.45 3.66
C LEU A 72 12.40 9.57 3.22
N GLN A 73 12.78 10.83 3.45
CA GLN A 73 11.96 11.98 3.08
C GLN A 73 11.85 12.17 1.56
N GLU A 74 12.89 11.82 0.81
CA GLU A 74 12.85 11.83 -0.65
C GLU A 74 11.86 10.80 -1.18
N VAL A 75 11.93 9.56 -0.67
CA VAL A 75 11.03 8.47 -1.07
C VAL A 75 9.58 8.77 -0.72
N LYS A 76 9.31 9.32 0.47
CA LYS A 76 7.95 9.74 0.87
C LYS A 76 7.37 10.77 -0.09
N LYS A 77 8.15 11.80 -0.45
CA LYS A 77 7.72 12.84 -1.41
C LYS A 77 7.40 12.26 -2.79
N ILE A 78 8.25 11.36 -3.28
CA ILE A 78 8.02 10.67 -4.55
C ILE A 78 6.71 9.87 -4.47
N ALA A 79 6.55 9.05 -3.43
CA ALA A 79 5.35 8.24 -3.24
C ALA A 79 4.07 9.07 -3.23
N ILE A 80 4.03 10.15 -2.44
CA ILE A 80 2.87 11.04 -2.37
C ILE A 80 2.59 11.66 -3.75
N ALA A 81 3.60 12.25 -4.40
CA ALA A 81 3.44 12.90 -5.69
C ALA A 81 3.00 11.93 -6.81
N THR A 82 3.52 10.70 -6.82
CA THR A 82 3.14 9.68 -7.80
C THR A 82 1.67 9.29 -7.61
N ILE A 83 1.25 9.02 -6.37
CA ILE A 83 -0.13 8.63 -6.09
C ILE A 83 -1.12 9.76 -6.39
N GLU A 84 -0.81 11.00 -6.00
CA GLU A 84 -1.63 12.18 -6.34
C GLU A 84 -1.80 12.35 -7.85
N ARG A 85 -0.73 12.17 -8.63
CA ARG A 85 -0.75 12.28 -10.09
C ARG A 85 -1.53 11.14 -10.77
N THR A 86 -1.56 9.95 -10.17
CA THR A 86 -2.21 8.76 -10.74
C THR A 86 -3.66 8.59 -10.31
N THR A 87 -4.09 9.28 -9.26
CA THR A 87 -5.42 9.16 -8.69
C THR A 87 -6.33 10.28 -9.17
N ASP A 88 -7.52 9.94 -9.63
CA ASP A 88 -8.56 10.92 -9.94
C ASP A 88 -9.34 11.31 -8.67
N LEU A 89 -8.87 12.36 -7.99
CA LEU A 89 -9.46 12.85 -6.74
C LEU A 89 -10.89 13.41 -6.91
N ASN A 90 -11.38 13.63 -8.14
CA ASN A 90 -12.74 14.13 -8.34
C ASN A 90 -13.83 13.06 -8.12
N GLN A 91 -13.45 11.79 -8.02
CA GLN A 91 -14.40 10.70 -7.86
C GLN A 91 -14.78 10.47 -6.40
N ARG A 92 -16.09 10.35 -6.14
CA ARG A 92 -16.62 10.23 -4.78
C ARG A 92 -16.34 8.88 -4.11
N SER A 93 -16.02 7.84 -4.87
CA SER A 93 -15.94 6.47 -4.34
C SER A 93 -14.56 6.00 -3.91
N THR A 94 -13.51 6.81 -4.10
CA THR A 94 -12.12 6.45 -3.81
C THR A 94 -11.62 7.15 -2.56
N ASP A 95 -11.05 6.42 -1.61
CA ASP A 95 -10.35 6.96 -0.44
C ASP A 95 -8.89 6.49 -0.38
N PRO A 96 -8.04 7.05 -1.27
CA PRO A 96 -6.66 6.64 -1.38
C PRO A 96 -5.91 6.83 -0.07
N ALA A 97 -5.15 5.81 0.30
CA ALA A 97 -4.29 5.84 1.46
C ALA A 97 -2.87 5.38 1.10
N ILE A 98 -1.90 6.08 1.66
CA ILE A 98 -0.49 5.69 1.67
C ILE A 98 -0.07 5.53 3.11
N VAL A 99 0.61 4.43 3.43
CA VAL A 99 1.15 4.16 4.76
C VAL A 99 2.63 3.91 4.64
N PHE A 100 3.42 4.57 5.49
CA PHE A 100 4.85 4.37 5.58
C PHE A 100 5.20 3.72 6.91
N LEU A 101 5.95 2.62 6.86
CA LEU A 101 6.49 1.96 8.05
C LEU A 101 8.00 1.86 7.93
N LYS A 102 8.71 2.29 8.97
CA LYS A 102 10.17 2.21 9.08
C LYS A 102 10.55 1.05 10.01
N GLY A 103 11.59 0.32 9.63
CA GLY A 103 12.07 -0.83 10.38
C GLY A 103 11.29 -2.11 10.05
N PRO A 104 11.59 -3.21 10.77
CA PRO A 104 11.01 -4.51 10.48
C PRO A 104 9.50 -4.51 10.73
N VAL A 105 8.77 -5.30 9.92
CA VAL A 105 7.33 -5.49 10.09
C VAL A 105 7.05 -6.20 11.44
N PRO A 106 6.34 -5.56 12.38
CA PRO A 106 6.12 -6.10 13.71
C PRO A 106 4.92 -7.07 13.73
N THR A 107 4.95 -8.06 14.62
CA THR A 107 3.92 -9.12 14.74
C THR A 107 2.48 -8.60 14.78
N PRO A 108 2.14 -7.51 15.52
CA PRO A 108 0.77 -6.98 15.51
C PRO A 108 0.26 -6.58 14.12
N LEU A 109 1.14 -6.09 13.23
CA LEU A 109 0.77 -5.74 11.87
C LEU A 109 0.54 -6.99 11.01
N SER A 110 1.33 -8.04 11.22
CA SER A 110 1.16 -9.34 10.55
C SER A 110 -0.13 -10.05 10.97
N GLU A 111 -0.49 -9.97 12.26
CA GLU A 111 -1.76 -10.48 12.77
C GLU A 111 -2.95 -9.69 12.21
N PHE A 112 -2.82 -8.36 12.12
CA PHE A 112 -3.83 -7.51 11.49
C PHE A 112 -4.03 -7.85 10.01
N SER A 113 -2.94 -8.04 9.26
CA SER A 113 -2.98 -8.45 7.86
C SER A 113 -3.70 -9.78 7.69
N THR A 114 -3.33 -10.79 8.50
CA THR A 114 -3.99 -12.11 8.48
C THR A 114 -5.50 -12.01 8.74
N ARG A 115 -5.91 -11.16 9.69
CA ARG A 115 -7.33 -10.92 9.97
C ARG A 115 -8.03 -10.18 8.84
N ALA A 116 -7.35 -9.28 8.12
CA ALA A 116 -7.91 -8.55 6.99
C ALA A 116 -8.30 -9.47 5.80
N LEU A 117 -7.71 -10.66 5.72
CA LEU A 117 -8.06 -11.68 4.73
C LEU A 117 -9.41 -12.37 5.02
N HIS A 118 -9.81 -12.46 6.29
CA HIS A 118 -10.93 -13.31 6.71
C HIS A 118 -12.06 -12.58 7.46
N SER A 119 -11.81 -11.37 7.94
CA SER A 119 -12.73 -10.61 8.79
C SER A 119 -13.03 -9.23 8.23
N ILE A 120 -14.08 -8.59 8.77
CA ILE A 120 -14.37 -7.18 8.51
C ILE A 120 -13.65 -6.36 9.57
N LEU A 121 -12.65 -5.57 9.16
CA LEU A 121 -11.89 -4.72 10.06
C LEU A 121 -12.41 -3.28 10.04
N SER A 122 -12.38 -2.64 11.21
CA SER A 122 -12.83 -1.26 11.34
C SER A 122 -11.69 -0.28 11.06
N ILE A 123 -12.03 0.90 10.55
CA ILE A 123 -11.06 1.99 10.38
C ILE A 123 -10.47 2.43 11.73
N ARG A 124 -11.25 2.36 12.81
CA ARG A 124 -10.78 2.70 14.17
C ARG A 124 -9.64 1.78 14.60
N GLU A 125 -9.77 0.50 14.32
CA GLU A 125 -8.74 -0.49 14.59
C GLU A 125 -7.48 -0.26 13.76
N ALA A 126 -7.65 0.03 12.47
CA ALA A 126 -6.54 0.36 11.58
C ALA A 126 -5.76 1.61 12.08
N ARG A 127 -6.45 2.66 12.53
CA ARG A 127 -5.80 3.83 13.14
C ARG A 127 -5.05 3.48 14.40
N HIS A 128 -5.65 2.69 15.29
CA HIS A 128 -5.00 2.29 16.55
C HIS A 128 -3.69 1.55 16.29
N ILE A 129 -3.67 0.68 15.28
CA ILE A 129 -2.45 -0.04 14.88
C ILE A 129 -1.43 0.91 14.25
N ALA A 130 -1.84 1.81 13.36
CA ALA A 130 -0.93 2.79 12.78
C ALA A 130 -0.25 3.64 13.86
N GLU A 131 -1.02 4.13 14.84
CA GLU A 131 -0.52 4.91 15.98
C GLU A 131 0.42 4.09 16.87
N ALA A 132 0.06 2.85 17.19
CA ALA A 132 0.88 1.97 18.03
C ALA A 132 2.24 1.62 17.41
N LEU A 133 2.32 1.65 16.07
CA LEU A 133 3.52 1.32 15.31
C LEU A 133 4.31 2.55 14.84
N ASP A 134 3.88 3.77 15.19
CA ASP A 134 4.44 5.02 14.68
C ASP A 134 4.49 5.05 13.13
N ALA A 135 3.46 4.45 12.50
CA ALA A 135 3.34 4.42 11.05
C ALA A 135 2.81 5.76 10.54
N GLU A 136 3.51 6.36 9.58
CA GLU A 136 3.09 7.62 9.00
C GLU A 136 2.01 7.37 7.94
N THR A 137 0.84 7.97 8.13
CA THR A 137 -0.32 7.76 7.26
C THR A 137 -0.65 9.03 6.48
N HIS A 138 -0.86 8.87 5.18
CA HIS A 138 -1.27 9.94 4.27
C HIS A 138 -2.60 9.54 3.63
N LEU A 139 -3.66 10.25 4.00
CA LEU A 139 -5.01 10.02 3.50
C LEU A 139 -5.36 11.18 2.56
N LEU A 140 -5.60 10.89 1.28
CA LEU A 140 -5.93 11.93 0.30
C LEU A 140 -7.39 12.38 0.40
N LYS A 141 -8.28 11.50 0.86
CA LYS A 141 -9.71 11.78 1.04
C LYS A 141 -10.21 11.18 2.34
N GLY A 142 -10.98 10.09 2.26
CA GLY A 142 -11.43 9.34 3.43
C GLY A 142 -10.38 8.34 3.93
N PRO A 143 -10.73 7.60 4.99
CA PRO A 143 -9.80 6.69 5.66
C PRO A 143 -9.98 5.21 5.27
N ARG A 144 -10.79 4.88 4.25
CA ARG A 144 -11.11 3.48 3.92
C ARG A 144 -9.89 2.69 3.46
N GLY A 145 -9.06 3.25 2.57
CA GLY A 145 -7.83 2.61 2.10
C GLY A 145 -6.80 2.33 3.20
N LEU A 146 -6.93 2.92 4.39
CA LEU A 146 -5.98 2.70 5.48
C LEU A 146 -5.90 1.23 5.89
N VAL A 147 -7.03 0.52 5.88
CA VAL A 147 -7.10 -0.90 6.24
C VAL A 147 -6.26 -1.74 5.28
N GLY A 148 -6.44 -1.57 3.97
CA GLY A 148 -5.71 -2.36 3.00
C GLY A 148 -4.25 -1.96 2.88
N ALA A 149 -3.93 -0.66 2.98
CA ALA A 149 -2.55 -0.21 2.97
C ALA A 149 -1.75 -0.84 4.15
N LEU A 150 -2.29 -0.83 5.37
CA LEU A 150 -1.66 -1.51 6.51
C LEU A 150 -1.61 -3.04 6.32
N ALA A 151 -2.71 -3.65 5.89
CA ALA A 151 -2.77 -5.09 5.67
C ALA A 151 -1.76 -5.55 4.62
N SER A 152 -1.51 -4.75 3.57
CA SER A 152 -0.53 -5.08 2.55
C SER A 152 0.90 -5.13 3.11
N ILE A 153 1.30 -4.15 3.93
CA ILE A 153 2.61 -4.11 4.58
C ILE A 153 2.80 -5.32 5.52
N GLY A 154 1.75 -5.70 6.26
CA GLY A 154 1.78 -6.82 7.20
C GLY A 154 1.67 -8.20 6.55
N ALA A 155 1.49 -8.30 5.24
CA ALA A 155 1.30 -9.60 4.60
C ALA A 155 2.55 -10.47 4.72
N ASN A 156 2.36 -11.78 4.84
CA ASN A 156 3.45 -12.74 4.96
C ASN A 156 3.46 -13.69 3.76
N PHE A 157 4.37 -13.46 2.81
CA PHE A 157 4.56 -14.33 1.65
C PHE A 157 5.61 -15.44 1.85
N CYS A 158 6.18 -15.59 3.04
CA CYS A 158 7.18 -16.63 3.31
C CYS A 158 6.58 -18.05 3.32
N GLN A 159 5.26 -18.19 3.46
CA GLN A 159 4.61 -19.51 3.48
C GLN A 159 4.18 -19.96 2.08
N ASP A 160 3.27 -19.21 1.44
CA ASP A 160 2.72 -19.53 0.14
C ASP A 160 2.38 -18.22 -0.60
N HIS A 161 2.67 -18.18 -1.90
CA HIS A 161 2.40 -17.04 -2.77
C HIS A 161 2.44 -17.45 -4.25
N THR A 162 1.81 -16.62 -5.08
CA THR A 162 1.83 -16.77 -6.54
C THR A 162 2.35 -15.51 -7.19
N PHE A 163 2.98 -15.65 -8.37
CA PHE A 163 3.38 -14.50 -9.19
C PHE A 163 2.27 -14.11 -10.16
N GLU A 164 2.00 -12.81 -10.29
CA GLU A 164 1.06 -12.24 -11.26
C GLU A 164 1.79 -11.21 -12.13
N ILE A 165 1.87 -11.46 -13.44
CA ILE A 165 2.40 -10.48 -14.41
C ILE A 165 1.24 -9.65 -14.94
N ILE A 166 1.25 -8.35 -14.67
CA ILE A 166 0.21 -7.41 -15.09
C ILE A 166 0.74 -6.55 -16.24
N ALA A 167 0.10 -6.65 -17.41
CA ALA A 167 0.40 -5.81 -18.56
C ALA A 167 -0.59 -4.63 -18.63
N TYR A 168 -0.07 -3.41 -18.73
CA TYR A 168 -0.87 -2.19 -18.84
C TYR A 168 -0.96 -1.71 -20.29
N ARG A 169 -2.13 -1.19 -20.66
CA ARG A 169 -2.37 -0.62 -22.00
C ARG A 169 -1.76 0.78 -22.11
N THR A 170 -1.33 1.14 -23.32
CA THR A 170 -1.05 2.54 -23.65
C THR A 170 -2.35 3.35 -23.61
N ARG A 171 -2.25 4.63 -23.23
CA ARG A 171 -3.37 5.57 -23.33
C ARG A 171 -3.70 5.87 -24.79
#